data_AF-A0A7S1L3N3-F1
#
_entry.id   AF-A0A7S1L3N3-F1
#
_cell.length_a   1.000
_cell.length_b   1.000
_cell.length_c   1.000
_cell.angle_alpha   90.00
_cell.angle_beta   90.00
_cell.angle_gamma   90.00
#
_symmetry.space_group_name_H-M   'P 1'
#
loop_
_entity.id
_entity.type
_entity.pdbx_description
1 polymer ?
#
loop_
_entity_poly.entity_id
_entity_poly.type
_entity_poly.pdbx_seq_one_letter_code
_entity_poly.pdbx_strand_id
1 'polypeptide(L)'
;EQWVKEGGSPSVTVGWAVARQAWLVRDAWRAWARTAAAAEVGVDWRWVSPDVYWDTLATYRFVLCPEGSGIQTGLMYQAWLVLTIPIVPANQYPVFHDLVRFGYPLVMVSNWSEITTSSLDTWWRDL
;
A
#
# COMPACT_ATOMS: atom_id res chain seq x y z
N GLU A 1 22.21 20.97 -43.08
CA GLU A 1 22.07 20.22 -41.81
C GLU A 1 20.63 19.77 -41.68
N GLN A 2 20.40 18.46 -41.80
CA GLN A 2 19.07 17.85 -41.84
C GLN A 2 18.83 17.22 -40.46
N TRP A 3 17.89 17.78 -39.69
CA TRP A 3 17.52 17.24 -38.38
C TRP A 3 16.68 15.97 -38.58
N VAL A 4 17.29 14.81 -38.33
CA VAL A 4 16.58 13.54 -38.20
C VAL A 4 15.76 13.59 -36.92
N LYS A 5 14.44 13.38 -37.02
CA LYS A 5 13.57 13.15 -35.86
C LYS A 5 13.83 11.75 -35.31
N GLU A 6 14.80 11.62 -34.41
CA GLU A 6 14.94 10.42 -33.59
C GLU A 6 14.10 10.52 -32.32
N GLY A 7 13.35 9.46 -32.04
CA GLY A 7 13.02 9.05 -30.67
C GLY A 7 11.72 9.61 -30.10
N GLY A 8 10.75 8.72 -29.89
CA GLY A 8 9.57 9.01 -29.06
C GLY A 8 9.99 9.49 -27.67
N SER A 9 9.23 10.45 -27.14
CA SER A 9 9.53 11.10 -25.85
C SER A 9 9.67 10.06 -24.72
N PRO A 10 10.83 9.98 -24.03
CA PRO A 10 11.05 9.03 -22.93
C PRO A 10 10.04 9.20 -21.78
N SER A 11 9.39 10.36 -21.68
CA SER A 11 8.36 10.65 -20.66
C SER A 11 7.13 9.73 -20.75
N VAL A 12 6.73 9.32 -21.96
CA VAL A 12 5.52 8.50 -22.17
C VAL A 12 5.78 7.07 -21.70
N THR A 13 6.94 6.50 -22.04
CA THR A 13 7.31 5.12 -21.69
C THR A 13 7.49 4.93 -20.18
N VAL A 14 8.07 5.92 -19.48
CA VAL A 14 8.21 5.91 -18.01
C VAL A 14 6.83 5.96 -17.33
N GLY A 15 5.91 6.78 -17.85
CA GLY A 15 4.54 6.86 -17.33
C GLY A 15 3.79 5.53 -17.38
N TRP A 16 3.91 4.80 -18.49
CA TRP A 16 3.30 3.47 -18.63
C TRP A 16 3.95 2.42 -17.72
N ALA A 17 5.25 2.49 -17.49
CA ALA A 17 5.96 1.56 -16.60
C ALA A 17 5.49 1.71 -15.15
N VAL A 18 5.37 2.94 -14.66
CA VAL A 18 4.86 3.25 -13.30
C VAL A 18 3.41 2.81 -13.16
N ALA A 19 2.54 3.17 -14.12
CA ALA A 19 1.14 2.77 -14.10
C ALA A 19 0.95 1.24 -14.14
N ARG A 20 1.77 0.54 -14.94
CA ARG A 20 1.78 -0.93 -15.01
C ARG A 20 2.21 -1.55 -13.69
N GLN A 21 3.23 -0.99 -13.05
CA GLN A 21 3.71 -1.49 -11.76
C GLN A 21 2.65 -1.35 -10.67
N ALA A 22 2.01 -0.18 -10.57
CA ALA A 22 0.88 0.05 -9.67
C ALA A 22 -0.25 -0.94 -9.90
N TRP A 23 -0.56 -1.24 -11.18
CA TRP A 23 -1.57 -2.23 -11.52
C TRP A 23 -1.20 -3.65 -11.08
N LEU A 24 0.06 -4.08 -11.29
CA LEU A 24 0.53 -5.40 -10.88
C LEU A 24 0.49 -5.58 -9.36
N VAL A 25 0.91 -4.55 -8.62
CA VAL A 25 0.87 -4.57 -7.15
C VAL A 25 -0.57 -4.59 -6.65
N ARG A 26 -1.45 -3.83 -7.32
CA ARG A 26 -2.89 -3.85 -7.04
C ARG A 26 -3.51 -5.24 -7.27
N ASP A 27 -3.12 -5.93 -8.32
CA ASP A 27 -3.65 -7.26 -8.62
C ASP A 27 -3.10 -8.31 -7.65
N ALA A 28 -1.81 -8.23 -7.32
CA ALA A 28 -1.14 -9.15 -6.40
C ALA A 28 -1.76 -9.10 -4.99
N TRP A 29 -2.02 -7.92 -4.43
CA TRP A 29 -2.65 -7.85 -3.10
C TRP A 29 -4.10 -8.36 -3.15
N ARG A 30 -4.84 -8.08 -4.23
CA ARG A 30 -6.23 -8.57 -4.38
C ARG A 30 -6.27 -10.08 -4.49
N ALA A 31 -5.32 -10.68 -5.20
CA ALA A 31 -5.18 -12.12 -5.31
C ALA A 31 -4.89 -12.72 -3.93
N TRP A 32 -3.94 -12.16 -3.18
CA TRP A 32 -3.60 -12.62 -1.84
C TRP A 32 -4.75 -12.44 -0.83
N ALA A 33 -5.43 -11.29 -0.82
CA ALA A 33 -6.52 -10.99 0.11
C ALA A 33 -7.73 -11.94 -0.01
N ARG A 34 -7.82 -12.69 -1.12
CA ARG A 34 -8.85 -13.72 -1.36
C ARG A 34 -8.42 -15.13 -0.95
N THR A 35 -7.22 -15.30 -0.42
CA THR A 35 -6.71 -16.61 0.01
C THR A 35 -7.18 -16.98 1.41
N ALA A 36 -7.13 -18.28 1.74
CA ALA A 36 -7.40 -18.76 3.09
C ALA A 36 -6.42 -18.17 4.13
N ALA A 37 -5.15 -17.99 3.75
CA ALA A 37 -4.15 -17.38 4.62
C ALA A 37 -4.51 -15.94 5.03
N ALA A 38 -5.05 -15.13 4.11
CA ALA A 38 -5.52 -13.79 4.42
C ALA A 38 -6.76 -13.82 5.35
N ALA A 39 -7.66 -14.77 5.16
CA ALA A 39 -8.81 -14.95 6.03
C ALA A 39 -8.41 -15.40 7.45
N GLU A 40 -7.41 -16.30 7.58
CA GLU A 40 -6.90 -16.78 8.86
C GLU A 40 -6.31 -15.66 9.73
N VAL A 41 -5.69 -14.67 9.11
CA VAL A 41 -5.12 -13.51 9.81
C VAL A 41 -6.14 -12.37 10.03
N GLY A 42 -7.39 -12.57 9.60
CA GLY A 42 -8.48 -11.63 9.83
C GLY A 42 -8.54 -10.46 8.84
N VAL A 43 -8.05 -10.60 7.61
CA VAL A 43 -8.24 -9.56 6.57
C VAL A 43 -9.73 -9.44 6.24
N ASP A 44 -10.28 -8.25 6.45
CA ASP A 44 -11.62 -7.87 6.00
C ASP A 44 -11.51 -7.01 4.72
N TRP A 45 -12.15 -7.47 3.65
CA TRP A 45 -12.25 -6.72 2.40
C TRP A 45 -13.70 -6.61 1.95
N ARG A 46 -14.27 -5.43 2.18
CA ARG A 46 -15.65 -5.11 1.83
C ARG A 46 -15.82 -3.65 1.46
N TRP A 47 -16.97 -3.34 0.85
CA TRP A 47 -17.39 -1.97 0.67
C TRP A 47 -17.93 -1.42 2.00
N VAL A 48 -17.59 -0.17 2.30
CA VAL A 48 -18.02 0.54 3.52
C VAL A 48 -18.64 1.86 3.08
N SER A 49 -19.80 2.20 3.66
CA SER A 49 -20.47 3.44 3.30
C SER A 49 -19.75 4.66 3.90
N PRO A 50 -19.76 5.81 3.22
CA PRO A 50 -18.99 6.98 3.67
C PRO A 50 -19.33 7.47 5.08
N ASP A 51 -20.57 7.29 5.53
CA ASP A 51 -21.08 7.71 6.83
C ASP A 51 -20.51 6.92 8.01
N VAL A 52 -20.11 5.65 7.80
CA VAL A 52 -19.50 4.80 8.85
C VAL A 52 -18.03 4.48 8.57
N TYR A 53 -17.45 5.07 7.53
CA TYR A 53 -16.11 4.75 7.05
C TYR A 53 -15.04 4.96 8.12
N TRP A 54 -15.04 6.13 8.75
CA TRP A 54 -14.04 6.51 9.74
C TRP A 54 -14.15 5.67 11.01
N ASP A 55 -15.38 5.46 11.50
CA ASP A 55 -15.65 4.61 12.66
C ASP A 55 -15.20 3.17 12.38
N THR A 56 -15.48 2.67 11.17
CA THR A 56 -15.05 1.34 10.75
C THR A 56 -13.53 1.25 10.72
N LEU A 57 -12.84 2.18 10.04
CA LEU A 57 -11.38 2.16 9.92
C LEU A 57 -10.71 2.17 11.29
N ALA A 58 -11.19 3.02 12.22
CA ALA A 58 -10.68 3.15 13.58
C ALA A 58 -10.79 1.85 14.42
N THR A 59 -11.62 0.89 14.03
CA THR A 59 -11.70 -0.41 14.72
C THR A 59 -10.54 -1.35 14.40
N TYR A 60 -9.77 -1.07 13.34
CA TYR A 60 -8.66 -1.93 12.92
C TYR A 60 -7.32 -1.39 13.41
N ARG A 61 -6.45 -2.32 13.81
CA ARG A 61 -5.03 -2.02 14.13
C ARG A 61 -4.24 -1.66 12.88
N PHE A 62 -4.56 -2.30 11.76
CA PHE A 62 -3.83 -2.15 10.49
C PHE A 62 -4.78 -1.96 9.32
N VAL A 63 -4.29 -1.27 8.29
CA VAL A 63 -4.97 -1.19 6.99
C VAL A 63 -3.99 -1.44 5.86
N LEU A 64 -4.40 -2.25 4.89
CA LEU A 64 -3.61 -2.50 3.69
C LEU A 64 -3.65 -1.24 2.81
N CYS A 65 -2.48 -0.67 2.54
CA CYS A 65 -2.28 0.49 1.69
C CYS A 65 -1.47 0.10 0.45
N PRO A 66 -2.03 -0.75 -0.44
CA PRO A 66 -1.39 -1.05 -1.71
C PRO A 66 -1.35 0.22 -2.58
N GLU A 67 -0.44 0.23 -3.54
CA GLU A 67 -0.30 1.36 -4.47
C GLU A 67 -1.61 1.67 -5.21
N GLY A 68 -1.97 2.95 -5.23
CA GLY A 68 -3.13 3.49 -5.93
C GLY A 68 -2.74 4.39 -7.09
N SER A 69 -3.51 5.45 -7.34
CA SER A 69 -3.19 6.48 -8.35
C SER A 69 -2.06 7.43 -7.94
N GLY A 70 -1.37 7.15 -6.85
CA GLY A 70 -0.25 7.93 -6.35
C GLY A 70 0.60 7.11 -5.37
N ILE A 71 1.86 7.52 -5.22
CA ILE A 71 2.86 6.88 -4.36
C ILE A 71 2.35 6.82 -2.91
N GLN A 72 1.89 7.95 -2.39
CA GLN A 72 1.26 8.05 -1.08
C GLN A 72 -0.25 8.14 -1.27
N THR A 73 -0.95 7.04 -1.02
CA THR A 73 -2.40 7.01 -1.17
C THR A 73 -3.07 7.83 -0.07
N GLY A 74 -4.24 8.40 -0.37
CA GLY A 74 -5.06 9.09 0.64
C GLY A 74 -5.39 8.19 1.83
N LEU A 75 -5.48 6.87 1.62
CA LEU A 75 -5.74 5.87 2.65
C LEU A 75 -4.69 5.87 3.77
N MET A 76 -3.42 6.10 3.43
CA MET A 76 -2.33 6.17 4.40
C MET A 76 -2.54 7.30 5.42
N TYR A 77 -2.90 8.49 4.93
CA TYR A 77 -3.19 9.63 5.80
C TYR A 77 -4.47 9.42 6.62
N GLN A 78 -5.49 8.79 6.02
CA GLN A 78 -6.72 8.43 6.73
C GLN A 78 -6.44 7.45 7.87
N ALA A 79 -5.57 6.46 7.66
CA ALA A 79 -5.15 5.51 8.68
C ALA A 79 -4.51 6.21 9.89
N TRP A 80 -3.53 7.08 9.63
CA TRP A 80 -2.87 7.83 10.70
C TRP A 80 -3.82 8.76 11.46
N LEU A 81 -4.81 9.36 10.79
CA LEU A 81 -5.81 10.21 11.45
C LEU A 81 -6.67 9.45 12.48
N VAL A 82 -6.84 8.13 12.31
CA VAL A 82 -7.62 7.29 13.24
C VAL A 82 -6.76 6.27 13.99
N LEU A 83 -5.44 6.48 14.03
CA LEU A 83 -4.47 5.63 14.73
C LEU A 83 -4.44 4.16 14.26
N THR A 84 -4.79 3.93 12.99
CA THR A 84 -4.59 2.66 12.30
C THR A 84 -3.25 2.68 11.58
N ILE A 85 -2.47 1.60 11.67
CA ILE A 85 -1.13 1.52 11.07
C ILE A 85 -1.24 1.06 9.60
N PRO A 86 -0.77 1.86 8.62
CA PRO A 86 -0.76 1.46 7.22
C PRO A 86 0.30 0.38 6.95
N ILE A 87 -0.06 -0.64 6.17
CA ILE A 87 0.85 -1.65 5.63
C ILE A 87 1.05 -1.37 4.13
N VAL A 88 2.28 -1.04 3.73
CA VAL A 88 2.65 -0.66 2.35
C VAL A 88 3.68 -1.62 1.75
N PRO A 89 3.80 -1.71 0.42
CA PRO A 89 4.87 -2.46 -0.22
C PRO A 89 6.26 -1.80 0.00
N ALA A 90 7.24 -2.57 0.48
CA ALA A 90 8.58 -2.07 0.80
C ALA A 90 9.39 -1.61 -0.42
N ASN A 91 9.28 -2.32 -1.53
CA ASN A 91 10.24 -2.20 -2.65
C ASN A 91 9.86 -1.16 -3.70
N GLN A 92 8.94 -0.25 -3.41
CA GLN A 92 8.38 0.63 -4.44
C GLN A 92 9.00 2.02 -4.46
N TYR A 93 9.10 2.69 -3.30
CA TYR A 93 9.45 4.10 -3.26
C TYR A 93 10.26 4.46 -2.01
N PRO A 94 11.37 5.23 -2.13
CA PRO A 94 12.19 5.66 -0.99
C PRO A 94 11.43 6.43 0.09
N VAL A 95 10.34 7.11 -0.27
CA VAL A 95 9.54 7.92 0.66
C VAL A 95 9.03 7.13 1.86
N PHE A 96 8.75 5.84 1.73
CA PHE A 96 8.30 5.02 2.86
C PHE A 96 9.41 4.81 3.89
N HIS A 97 10.66 4.66 3.44
CA HIS A 97 11.82 4.61 4.35
C HIS A 97 12.03 5.94 5.05
N ASP A 98 11.85 7.07 4.34
CA ASP A 98 11.94 8.40 4.95
C ASP A 98 10.85 8.61 6.00
N LEU A 99 9.62 8.16 5.75
CA LEU A 99 8.53 8.22 6.72
C LEU A 99 8.83 7.41 7.99
N VAL A 100 9.32 6.17 7.85
CA VAL A 100 9.79 5.38 9.01
C VAL A 100 10.87 6.12 9.77
N ARG A 101 11.85 6.70 9.06
CA ARG A 101 12.95 7.46 9.66
C ARG A 101 12.46 8.72 10.38
N PHE A 102 11.37 9.34 9.92
CA PHE A 102 10.72 10.47 10.59
C PHE A 102 9.83 10.05 11.77
N GLY A 103 9.72 8.75 12.07
CA GLY A 103 8.93 8.23 13.19
C GLY A 103 7.45 8.07 12.87
N TYR A 104 7.05 8.04 11.60
CA TYR A 104 5.68 7.71 11.25
C TYR A 104 5.45 6.21 11.42
N PRO A 105 4.36 5.78 12.09
CA PRO A 105 4.05 4.37 12.25
C PRO A 105 3.61 3.81 10.90
N LEU A 106 4.41 2.94 10.30
CA LEU A 106 4.03 2.21 9.08
C LEU A 106 4.76 0.87 9.01
N VAL A 107 4.13 -0.11 8.39
CA VAL A 107 4.75 -1.41 8.12
C VAL A 107 5.06 -1.48 6.63
N MET A 108 6.28 -1.89 6.30
CA MET A 108 6.70 -2.15 4.93
C MET A 108 6.87 -3.66 4.74
N VAL A 109 6.15 -4.24 3.78
CA VAL A 109 6.25 -5.67 3.44
C VAL A 109 6.78 -5.87 2.03
N SER A 110 7.68 -6.84 1.82
CA SER A 110 8.11 -7.21 0.48
C SER A 110 7.11 -8.14 -0.21
N ASN A 111 6.39 -8.94 0.58
CA ASN A 111 5.36 -9.86 0.15
C ASN A 111 4.18 -9.83 1.14
N TRP A 112 2.96 -9.87 0.62
CA TRP A 112 1.74 -9.92 1.44
C TRP A 112 1.65 -11.19 2.32
N SER A 113 2.35 -12.27 1.96
CA SER A 113 2.46 -13.47 2.81
C SER A 113 3.23 -13.25 4.12
N GLU A 114 3.93 -12.11 4.27
CA GLU A 114 4.56 -11.73 5.55
C GLU A 114 3.52 -11.33 6.61
N ILE A 115 2.28 -11.06 6.19
CA ILE A 115 1.18 -10.76 7.09
C ILE A 115 0.69 -12.07 7.69
N THR A 116 1.08 -12.30 8.94
CA THR A 116 0.72 -13.45 9.77
C THR A 116 0.24 -12.91 11.12
N THR A 117 -0.48 -13.71 11.89
CA THR A 117 -0.88 -13.31 13.25
C THR A 117 0.33 -12.92 14.10
N SER A 118 1.44 -13.67 13.99
CA SER A 118 2.66 -13.39 14.74
C SER A 118 3.36 -12.11 14.30
N SER A 119 3.38 -11.78 13.01
CA SER A 119 3.97 -10.53 12.53
C SER A 119 3.11 -9.33 12.91
N LEU A 120 1.78 -9.43 12.79
CA LEU A 120 0.83 -8.40 13.20
C LEU A 120 0.95 -8.07 14.70
N ASP A 121 1.03 -9.08 15.56
CA ASP A 121 1.21 -8.87 17.01
C ASP A 121 2.56 -8.25 17.35
N THR A 122 3.60 -8.62 16.62
CA THR A 122 4.94 -8.03 16.76
C THR A 122 4.92 -6.56 16.36
N TRP A 123 4.40 -6.23 15.18
CA TRP A 123 4.33 -4.85 14.69
C TRP A 123 3.47 -3.96 15.57
N TRP A 124 2.35 -4.48 16.11
CA TRP A 124 1.48 -3.70 16.98
C TRP A 124 2.12 -3.36 18.33
N ARG A 125 3.04 -4.21 18.81
CA ARG A 125 3.78 -3.97 20.05
C ARG A 125 4.91 -2.97 19.85
N ASP A 126 5.57 -3.02 18.69
CA ASP A 126 6.85 -2.35 18.45
C ASP A 126 6.71 -0.96 17.79
N LEU A 127 5.53 -0.64 17.22
CA LEU A 127 5.20 0.65 16.57
C LEU A 127 4.22 1.47 17.41
#